data_AF-A0A667I508-F1
#
_entry.id   AF-A0A667I508-F1
#
_cell.length_a   1.000
_cell.length_b   1.000
_cell.length_c   1.000
_cell.angle_alpha   90.00
_cell.angle_beta   90.00
_cell.angle_gamma   90.00
#
_symmetry.space_group_name_H-M   'P 1'
#
loop_
_entity.id
_entity.type
_entity.pdbx_description
1 polymer ?
#
loop_
_entity_poly.entity_id
_entity_poly.type
_entity_poly.pdbx_seq_one_letter_code
_entity_poly.pdbx_strand_id
1 'polypeptide(L)'
;MASAALALRTRAAVTTLLGPPQTASHAVRYASKKTGGSSKNLGGKSPGKRFGLKKMEDHYVHAGNILATQRHFRWHPGAHVGLGKKKYLYALEEGIVRYTKEVYVPSPSNAEAVDLVTRLPKGAVLYKTFVHVVPTKPEGTFKLVAML
;
A
#
# COMPACT_ATOMS: atom_id res chain seq x y z
N MET A 1 -90.49 13.77 -12.53
CA MET A 1 -91.54 14.72 -12.10
C MET A 1 -91.30 15.01 -10.62
N ALA A 2 -90.49 16.02 -10.31
CA ALA A 2 -90.91 17.36 -9.80
C ALA A 2 -91.32 17.29 -8.32
N SER A 3 -90.96 18.16 -7.37
CA SER A 3 -90.17 19.39 -7.32
C SER A 3 -89.90 19.73 -5.84
N ALA A 4 -88.99 20.69 -5.64
CA ALA A 4 -88.51 21.31 -4.41
C ALA A 4 -89.55 21.74 -3.35
N ALA A 5 -89.08 21.90 -2.11
CA ALA A 5 -89.50 23.02 -1.25
C ALA A 5 -88.38 23.41 -0.27
N LEU A 6 -87.88 24.64 -0.45
CA LEU A 6 -86.97 25.38 0.41
C LEU A 6 -87.80 26.14 1.44
N ALA A 7 -87.38 26.20 2.71
CA ALA A 7 -87.85 27.22 3.63
C ALA A 7 -86.72 27.68 4.56
N LEU A 8 -86.17 28.84 4.20
CA LEU A 8 -85.27 29.66 4.97
C LEU A 8 -86.08 30.38 6.07
N ARG A 9 -85.69 30.34 7.34
CA ARG A 9 -85.96 31.45 8.26
C ARG A 9 -84.81 31.70 9.21
N THR A 10 -84.45 32.97 9.23
CA THR A 10 -83.37 33.67 9.90
C THR A 10 -83.73 33.98 11.35
N ARG A 11 -82.70 34.10 12.22
CA ARG A 11 -82.43 35.32 13.01
C ARG A 11 -81.15 35.19 13.83
N ALA A 12 -80.26 36.16 13.61
CA ALA A 12 -79.23 36.62 14.55
C ALA A 12 -79.90 37.10 15.86
N ALA A 13 -79.24 37.30 17.01
CA ALA A 13 -77.93 37.90 17.21
C ALA A 13 -77.51 37.76 18.69
N VAL A 14 -76.17 37.73 18.93
CA VAL A 14 -75.43 38.40 20.02
C VAL A 14 -75.66 37.79 21.44
N THR A 15 -74.63 37.44 22.22
CA THR A 15 -73.83 38.37 23.02
C THR A 15 -72.64 37.63 23.65
N THR A 16 -71.44 38.22 23.53
CA THR A 16 -70.23 38.15 24.38
C THR A 16 -69.71 36.77 24.85
N LEU A 17 -68.41 36.49 24.77
CA LEU A 17 -67.46 36.92 25.79
C LEU A 17 -66.02 36.85 25.24
N LEU A 18 -65.25 37.88 25.59
CA LEU A 18 -63.80 37.96 25.45
C LEU A 18 -63.12 36.72 26.04
N GLY A 19 -62.34 36.01 25.22
CA GLY A 19 -61.26 35.14 25.67
C GLY A 19 -59.94 35.68 25.10
N PRO A 20 -58.83 35.71 25.87
CA PRO A 20 -57.55 36.18 25.35
C PRO A 20 -57.15 35.35 24.12
N PRO A 21 -56.46 35.93 23.11
CA PRO A 21 -55.95 35.13 22.01
C PRO A 21 -55.03 34.09 22.61
N GLN A 22 -55.35 32.80 22.46
CA GLN A 22 -54.42 31.75 22.80
C GLN A 22 -53.17 32.02 21.99
N THR A 23 -52.07 32.34 22.68
CA THR A 23 -50.78 32.52 22.06
C THR A 23 -50.54 31.30 21.19
N ALA A 24 -50.58 31.48 19.87
CA ALA A 24 -50.21 30.44 18.95
C ALA A 24 -48.74 30.16 19.26
N SER A 25 -48.49 29.13 20.07
CA SER A 25 -47.13 28.62 20.26
C SER A 25 -46.67 28.25 18.87
N HIS A 26 -45.82 29.09 18.29
CA HIS A 26 -45.17 28.78 17.03
C HIS A 26 -44.43 27.48 17.30
N ALA A 27 -44.96 26.37 16.78
CA ALA A 27 -44.26 25.10 16.82
C ALA A 27 -43.06 25.26 15.89
N VAL A 28 -41.97 25.82 16.41
CA VAL A 28 -40.67 25.86 15.75
C VAL A 28 -40.25 24.41 15.63
N ARG A 29 -40.55 23.80 14.48
CA ARG A 29 -39.94 22.53 14.12
C ARG A 29 -38.51 22.84 13.72
N TYR A 30 -37.59 22.69 14.66
CA TYR A 30 -36.17 22.66 14.30
C TYR A 30 -35.94 21.50 13.35
N ALA A 31 -35.60 21.80 12.10
CA ALA A 31 -35.04 20.80 11.20
C ALA A 31 -33.65 20.43 11.72
N SER A 32 -33.58 19.41 12.56
CA SER A 32 -32.32 18.79 12.97
C SER A 32 -32.23 17.41 12.33
N LYS A 33 -31.66 17.35 11.13
CA LYS A 33 -30.93 16.14 10.72
C LYS A 33 -29.46 16.51 10.54
N LYS A 34 -28.73 16.56 11.65
CA LYS A 34 -27.27 16.49 11.57
C LYS A 34 -26.86 15.03 11.43
N THR A 35 -27.15 14.43 10.27
CA THR A 35 -26.58 13.12 9.93
C THR A 35 -25.41 13.34 8.99
N GLY A 36 -24.29 13.77 9.57
CA GLY A 36 -22.97 13.65 8.94
C GLY A 36 -22.28 12.44 9.55
N GLY A 37 -22.04 11.38 8.78
CA GLY A 37 -21.27 10.24 9.27
C GLY A 37 -19.83 10.64 9.59
N SER A 38 -19.23 10.03 10.61
CA SER A 38 -17.79 10.13 10.84
C SER A 38 -17.01 9.54 9.66
N SER A 39 -15.72 9.87 9.54
CA SER A 39 -14.85 9.27 8.52
C SER A 39 -14.95 7.75 8.56
N LYS A 40 -15.42 7.16 7.46
CA LYS A 40 -15.50 5.71 7.27
C LYS A 40 -14.13 5.11 6.92
N ASN A 41 -13.15 5.95 6.58
CA ASN A 41 -11.79 5.55 6.25
C ASN A 41 -10.98 5.37 7.55
N LEU A 42 -11.35 4.38 8.34
CA LEU A 42 -10.61 3.95 9.52
C LEU A 42 -9.38 3.16 9.05
N GLY A 43 -8.17 3.66 9.30
CA GLY A 43 -6.93 2.98 8.90
C GLY A 43 -5.77 3.93 8.61
N GLY A 44 -4.77 3.46 7.86
CA GLY A 44 -3.64 4.28 7.38
C GLY A 44 -2.56 4.61 8.41
N LYS A 45 -2.71 4.17 9.67
CA LYS A 45 -1.75 4.44 10.76
C LYS A 45 -0.62 3.40 10.85
N SER A 46 -0.32 2.68 9.78
CA SER A 46 0.74 1.66 9.80
C SER A 46 2.11 2.31 9.92
N PRO A 47 2.97 1.88 10.87
CA PRO A 47 4.31 2.45 11.03
C PRO A 47 5.21 2.10 9.84
N GLY A 48 6.26 2.91 9.65
CA GLY A 48 7.28 2.67 8.63
C GLY A 48 8.06 1.37 8.88
N LYS A 49 8.25 0.57 7.82
CA LYS A 49 8.89 -0.76 7.90
C LYS A 49 10.42 -0.76 7.80
N ARG A 50 11.05 0.42 7.65
CA ARG A 50 12.51 0.61 7.58
C ARG A 50 13.20 -0.24 6.49
N PHE A 51 12.50 -0.49 5.39
CA PHE A 51 13.06 -1.09 4.18
C PHE A 51 14.07 -0.15 3.53
N GLY A 52 15.05 -0.72 2.84
CA GLY A 52 16.09 0.02 2.14
C GLY A 52 17.42 -0.71 2.12
N LEU A 53 18.40 -0.04 1.50
CA LEU A 53 19.78 -0.48 1.47
C LEU A 53 20.40 -0.37 2.87
N LYS A 54 21.22 -1.35 3.25
CA LYS A 54 21.95 -1.39 4.52
C LYS A 54 23.45 -1.26 4.32
N LYS A 55 23.95 -1.68 3.15
CA LYS A 55 25.34 -1.57 2.73
C LYS A 55 25.37 -0.90 1.36
N MET A 56 26.03 0.25 1.29
CA MET A 56 26.21 0.99 0.03
C MET A 56 27.26 0.29 -0.84
N GLU A 57 27.45 0.82 -2.05
CA GLU A 57 28.57 0.41 -2.90
C GLU A 57 29.90 0.65 -2.17
N ASP A 58 30.91 -0.17 -2.48
CA ASP A 58 32.25 -0.10 -1.88
C ASP A 58 32.35 -0.44 -0.38
N HIS A 59 31.25 -0.80 0.27
CA HIS A 59 31.29 -1.20 1.67
C HIS A 59 31.83 -2.63 1.83
N TYR A 60 32.76 -2.80 2.77
CA TYR A 60 33.19 -4.13 3.22
C TYR A 60 32.06 -4.81 4.03
N VAL A 61 31.80 -6.08 3.70
CA VAL A 61 30.79 -6.92 4.34
C VAL A 61 31.38 -8.26 4.72
N HIS A 62 30.89 -8.81 5.83
CA HIS A 62 31.13 -10.19 6.23
C HIS A 62 30.03 -11.09 5.67
N ALA A 63 30.32 -12.38 5.57
CA ALA A 63 29.33 -13.41 5.25
C ALA A 63 28.15 -13.33 6.25
N GLY A 64 26.92 -13.44 5.74
CA GLY A 64 25.67 -13.34 6.49
C GLY A 64 25.14 -11.92 6.70
N ASN A 65 25.91 -10.87 6.41
CA ASN A 65 25.43 -9.50 6.57
C ASN A 65 24.26 -9.19 5.61
N ILE A 66 23.23 -8.50 6.12
CA ILE A 66 22.11 -8.04 5.30
C ILE A 66 22.57 -6.84 4.44
N LEU A 67 22.38 -6.95 3.13
CA LEU A 67 22.72 -5.91 2.14
C LEU A 67 21.56 -4.95 1.90
N ALA A 68 20.35 -5.49 1.73
CA ALA A 68 19.14 -4.71 1.46
C ALA A 68 17.89 -5.43 1.96
N THR A 69 16.92 -4.67 2.45
CA THR A 69 15.58 -5.18 2.78
C THR A 69 14.54 -4.49 1.90
N GLN A 70 13.69 -5.27 1.24
CA GLN A 70 12.73 -4.77 0.25
C GLN A 70 11.42 -5.57 0.28
N ARG A 71 10.33 -4.97 -0.21
CA ARG A 71 9.03 -5.66 -0.35
C ARG A 71 8.87 -6.33 -1.71
N HIS A 72 9.28 -5.62 -2.75
CA HIS A 72 9.32 -6.09 -4.13
C HIS A 72 10.78 -6.10 -4.60
N PHE A 73 11.08 -6.84 -5.66
CA PHE A 73 12.42 -6.88 -6.23
C PHE A 73 12.78 -5.53 -6.84
N ARG A 74 13.54 -4.72 -6.08
CA ARG A 74 14.20 -3.51 -6.56
C ARG A 74 15.63 -3.81 -6.96
N TRP A 75 16.32 -4.61 -6.14
CA TRP A 75 17.64 -5.16 -6.41
C TRP A 75 17.56 -6.68 -6.51
N HIS A 76 18.25 -7.23 -7.50
CA HIS A 76 18.34 -8.65 -7.76
C HIS A 76 19.63 -9.23 -7.17
N PRO A 77 19.62 -10.49 -6.71
CA PRO A 77 20.83 -11.16 -6.25
C PRO A 77 21.75 -11.44 -7.45
N GLY A 78 23.00 -10.98 -7.36
CA GLY A 78 24.08 -11.31 -8.29
C GLY A 78 25.05 -12.32 -7.66
N ALA A 79 26.33 -12.16 -7.96
CA ALA A 79 27.39 -13.05 -7.48
C ALA A 79 27.59 -12.93 -5.96
N HIS A 80 27.71 -14.07 -5.28
CA HIS A 80 27.93 -14.18 -3.82
C HIS A 80 26.88 -13.47 -2.95
N VAL A 81 25.65 -13.33 -3.47
CA VAL A 81 24.50 -12.74 -2.76
C VAL A 81 23.34 -13.73 -2.68
N GLY A 82 22.88 -14.00 -1.47
CA GLY A 82 21.72 -14.83 -1.19
C GLY A 82 20.41 -14.05 -1.18
N LEU A 83 19.31 -14.76 -1.43
CA LEU A 83 17.94 -14.23 -1.39
C LEU A 83 17.14 -14.89 -0.26
N GLY A 84 16.65 -14.10 0.69
CA GLY A 84 15.79 -14.60 1.77
C GLY A 84 14.32 -14.75 1.37
N LYS A 85 13.52 -15.46 2.19
CA LYS A 85 12.07 -15.69 1.98
C LYS A 85 11.27 -14.40 1.77
N LYS A 86 11.63 -13.32 2.50
CA LYS A 86 11.00 -11.99 2.37
C LYS A 86 11.71 -11.09 1.34
N LYS A 87 12.43 -11.68 0.39
CA LYS A 87 13.12 -10.98 -0.71
C LYS A 87 14.20 -10.00 -0.28
N TYR A 88 14.73 -10.15 0.93
CA TYR A 88 15.91 -9.41 1.38
C TYR A 88 17.18 -10.08 0.84
N LEU A 89 18.24 -9.28 0.70
CA LEU A 89 19.54 -9.72 0.18
C LEU A 89 20.54 -9.80 1.32
N TYR A 90 21.39 -10.82 1.30
CA TYR A 90 22.46 -11.01 2.28
C TYR A 90 23.74 -11.49 1.58
N ALA A 91 24.90 -11.15 2.13
CA ALA A 91 26.20 -11.57 1.62
C ALA A 91 26.45 -13.04 1.94
N LEU A 92 26.95 -13.82 0.98
CA LEU A 92 27.38 -15.20 1.21
C LEU A 92 28.86 -15.27 1.60
N GLU A 93 29.68 -14.35 1.10
CA GLU A 93 31.11 -14.28 1.33
C GLU A 93 31.53 -12.93 1.91
N GLU A 94 32.76 -12.86 2.43
CA GLU A 94 33.36 -11.61 2.86
C GLU A 94 33.96 -10.85 1.69
N GLY A 95 33.62 -9.57 1.54
CA GLY A 95 34.11 -8.80 0.41
C GLY A 95 33.52 -7.41 0.30
N ILE A 96 33.64 -6.82 -0.89
CA ILE A 96 33.20 -5.47 -1.22
C ILE A 96 31.91 -5.52 -2.03
N VAL A 97 30.90 -4.74 -1.66
CA VAL A 97 29.61 -4.69 -2.37
C VAL A 97 29.73 -3.88 -3.66
N ARG A 98 29.21 -4.43 -4.77
CA ARG A 98 29.13 -3.78 -6.08
C ARG A 98 27.72 -3.85 -6.66
N TYR A 99 27.32 -2.82 -7.39
CA TYR A 99 26.03 -2.76 -8.07
C TYR A 99 26.24 -2.64 -9.58
N THR A 100 25.57 -3.50 -10.34
CA THR A 100 25.68 -3.53 -11.81
C THR A 100 24.30 -3.49 -12.46
N LYS A 101 24.27 -3.17 -13.75
CA LYS A 101 23.07 -3.23 -14.59
C LYS A 101 23.26 -4.35 -15.61
N GLU A 102 22.66 -5.50 -15.34
CA GLU A 102 22.83 -6.71 -16.16
C GLU A 102 21.53 -7.09 -16.84
N VAL A 103 21.66 -7.90 -17.90
CA VAL A 103 20.52 -8.43 -18.64
C VAL A 103 19.76 -9.41 -17.75
N TYR A 104 18.44 -9.21 -17.65
CA TYR A 104 17.56 -10.06 -16.88
C TYR A 104 17.00 -11.18 -17.75
N VAL A 105 17.46 -12.39 -17.48
CA VAL A 105 16.93 -13.62 -18.06
C VAL A 105 16.14 -14.36 -16.96
N PRO A 106 14.79 -14.44 -17.06
CA PRO A 106 13.99 -15.14 -16.06
C PRO A 106 14.14 -16.66 -16.18
N SER A 107 13.92 -17.37 -15.07
CA SER A 107 13.79 -18.83 -15.10
C SER A 107 12.54 -19.23 -15.91
N PRO A 108 12.61 -20.28 -16.76
CA PRO A 108 11.48 -20.76 -17.55
C PRO A 108 10.24 -21.13 -16.71
N SER A 109 10.43 -21.48 -15.44
CA SER A 109 9.32 -21.81 -14.53
C SER A 109 8.47 -20.61 -14.12
N ASN A 110 8.97 -19.38 -14.29
CA ASN A 110 8.21 -18.17 -13.96
C ASN A 110 7.40 -17.71 -15.19
N ALA A 111 6.19 -18.26 -15.34
CA ALA A 111 5.31 -17.98 -16.47
C ALA A 111 5.05 -16.48 -16.69
N GLU A 112 4.85 -15.70 -15.62
CA GLU A 112 4.59 -14.26 -15.72
C GLU A 112 5.78 -13.50 -16.32
N ALA A 113 7.00 -13.85 -15.94
CA ALA A 113 8.20 -13.20 -16.45
C ALA A 113 8.53 -13.65 -17.88
N VAL A 114 8.30 -14.93 -18.19
CA VAL A 114 8.46 -15.45 -19.56
C VAL A 114 7.45 -14.79 -20.50
N ASP A 115 6.18 -14.72 -20.11
CA ASP A 115 5.13 -14.06 -20.89
C ASP A 115 5.39 -12.55 -21.07
N LEU A 116 6.04 -11.90 -20.10
CA LEU A 116 6.50 -10.53 -20.28
C LEU A 116 7.59 -10.43 -21.36
N VAL A 117 8.56 -11.34 -21.34
CA VAL A 117 9.68 -11.35 -22.32
C VAL A 117 9.18 -11.67 -23.74
N THR A 118 8.24 -12.60 -23.91
CA THR A 118 7.68 -12.96 -25.22
C THR A 118 6.87 -11.83 -25.86
N ARG A 119 6.28 -10.95 -25.05
CA ARG A 119 5.54 -9.76 -25.52
C ARG A 119 6.45 -8.60 -25.94
N LEU A 120 7.75 -8.67 -25.70
CA LEU A 120 8.68 -7.62 -26.09
C LEU A 120 8.97 -7.64 -27.60
N PRO A 121 9.17 -6.47 -28.23
CA PRO A 121 9.58 -6.42 -29.62
C PRO A 121 10.97 -7.03 -29.80
N LYS A 122 11.21 -7.59 -30.98
CA LYS A 122 12.49 -8.22 -31.32
C LYS A 122 13.65 -7.23 -31.14
N GLY A 123 14.65 -7.62 -30.36
CA GLY A 123 15.82 -6.79 -30.03
C GLY A 123 15.70 -5.99 -28.74
N ALA A 124 14.53 -5.95 -28.10
CA ALA A 124 14.40 -5.36 -26.76
C ALA A 124 14.99 -6.28 -25.69
N VAL A 125 15.73 -5.69 -24.75
CA VAL A 125 16.40 -6.40 -23.66
C VAL A 125 16.00 -5.78 -22.33
N LEU A 126 15.71 -6.61 -21.34
CA LEU A 126 15.43 -6.15 -19.99
C LEU A 126 16.72 -6.03 -19.19
N TYR A 127 17.02 -4.85 -18.68
CA TYR A 127 18.11 -4.65 -17.73
C TYR A 127 17.56 -4.52 -16.30
N LYS A 128 18.23 -5.15 -15.35
CA LYS A 128 17.92 -5.05 -13.91
C LYS A 128 19.17 -4.71 -13.11
N THR A 129 18.95 -4.19 -11.91
CA THR A 129 20.05 -3.89 -10.99
C THR A 129 20.38 -5.13 -10.20
N PHE A 130 21.62 -5.60 -10.29
CA PHE A 130 22.13 -6.72 -9.53
C PHE A 130 23.08 -6.23 -8.43
N VAL A 131 23.14 -7.00 -7.34
CA VAL A 131 24.05 -6.75 -6.22
C VAL A 131 25.03 -7.90 -6.15
N HIS A 132 26.31 -7.58 -6.10
CA HIS A 132 27.41 -8.53 -6.05
C HIS A 132 28.25 -8.25 -4.81
N VAL A 133 28.87 -9.30 -4.29
CA VAL A 133 29.96 -9.16 -3.32
C VAL A 133 31.21 -9.69 -3.99
N VAL A 134 32.23 -8.84 -4.10
CA VAL A 134 33.54 -9.21 -4.66
C VAL A 134 34.40 -9.72 -3.50
N PRO A 135 34.72 -11.02 -3.44
CA PRO A 135 35.46 -11.58 -2.32
C PRO A 135 36.87 -11.00 -2.25
N THR A 136 37.31 -10.67 -1.04
CA THR A 136 38.65 -10.09 -0.81
C THR A 136 39.66 -11.13 -0.30
N LYS A 137 39.18 -12.18 0.37
CA LYS A 137 40.02 -13.22 0.96
C LYS A 137 39.95 -14.48 0.08
N PRO A 138 41.08 -15.15 -0.20
CA PRO A 138 41.04 -16.46 -0.81
C PRO A 138 40.49 -17.50 0.19
N GLU A 139 39.97 -18.61 -0.33
CA GLU A 139 39.38 -19.69 0.49
C GLU A 139 40.36 -20.29 1.50
N GLY A 140 41.64 -20.31 1.17
CA GLY A 140 42.68 -20.84 2.04
C GLY A 140 44.08 -20.65 1.50
N THR A 141 45.06 -21.02 2.31
CA THR A 141 46.47 -21.06 1.92
C THR A 141 47.04 -22.44 2.26
N PHE A 142 47.80 -23.02 1.32
CA PHE A 142 48.52 -24.26 1.60
C PHE A 142 49.66 -23.97 2.56
N LYS A 143 49.70 -24.69 3.69
CA LYS A 143 50.76 -24.59 4.68
C LYS A 143 51.40 -25.96 4.84
N LEU A 144 52.72 -25.99 4.84
CA LEU A 144 53.48 -27.18 5.18
C LEU A 144 53.21 -27.53 6.65
N VAL A 145 52.78 -28.76 6.92
CA VAL A 145 52.45 -29.23 8.27
C VAL A 145 53.58 -30.07 8.88
N ALA A 146 54.20 -30.95 8.09
CA ALA A 146 55.34 -31.75 8.51
C ALA A 146 56.26 -32.07 7.33
N MET A 147 57.57 -32.13 7.59
CA MET A 147 58.53 -32.83 6.74
C MET A 147 58.73 -34.21 7.36
N LEU A 148 58.21 -35.24 6.70
CA LEU A 148 58.44 -36.65 7.06
C LEU A 148 59.79 -37.13 6.52
#